data_AF-A0A932W2S2-F1
#
_entry.id   AF-A0A932W2S2-F1
#
_cell.length_a   1.000
_cell.length_b   1.000
_cell.length_c   1.000
_cell.angle_alpha   90.00
_cell.angle_beta   90.00
_cell.angle_gamma   90.00
#
_symmetry.space_group_name_H-M   'P 1'
#
loop_
_entity.id
_entity.type
_entity.pdbx_description
1 polymer ?
#
loop_
_entity_poly.entity_id
_entity_poly.type
_entity_poly.pdbx_seq_one_letter_code
_entity_poly.pdbx_strand_id
1 'polypeptide(L)' 'MNTETRGKELTCSDCGGTFTFTEREQEFFREKGFSEPKRCKSCRDRRKMDRGGGGGSRRGGY' A
#
# COMPACT_ATOMS: atom_id res chain seq x y z
N MET A 1 13.53 23.48 -12.96
CA MET A 1 13.84 22.57 -11.84
C MET A 1 12.66 21.63 -11.65
N ASN A 2 12.91 20.31 -11.67
CA ASN A 2 11.88 19.25 -11.66
C ASN A 2 11.42 18.93 -10.25
N THR A 3 10.32 19.50 -9.77
CA THR A 3 9.72 19.09 -8.48
C THR A 3 8.23 19.44 -8.43
N GLU A 4 7.35 18.65 -9.07
CA GLU A 4 5.94 18.71 -8.68
C GLU A 4 5.18 17.41 -9.01
N THR A 5 5.78 16.27 -8.66
CA THR A 5 4.93 15.19 -8.16
C THR A 5 4.35 15.69 -6.84
N ARG A 6 3.10 16.19 -6.83
CA ARG A 6 2.33 16.57 -5.64
C ARG A 6 2.06 15.34 -4.75
N GLY A 7 3.11 14.70 -4.28
CA GLY A 7 3.09 13.56 -3.40
C GLY A 7 3.80 13.92 -2.12
N LYS A 8 3.23 13.53 -0.99
CA LYS A 8 3.90 13.65 0.30
C LYS A 8 4.76 12.43 0.53
N GLU A 9 6.00 12.61 0.93
CA GLU A 9 6.85 11.50 1.37
C GLU A 9 6.47 11.13 2.81
N LEU A 10 6.04 9.89 3.00
CA LEU A 10 5.65 9.35 4.30
C LEU A 10 6.67 8.32 4.77
N THR A 11 6.90 8.26 6.08
CA THR A 11 7.75 7.25 6.69
C THR A 11 6.92 6.02 7.08
N CYS A 12 7.37 4.85 6.67
CA CYS A 12 6.75 3.59 7.04
C CYS A 12 6.99 3.29 8.53
N SER A 13 5.91 3.11 9.31
CA SER A 13 6.02 2.77 10.74
C SER A 13 6.54 1.34 11.01
N ASP A 14 6.65 0.50 9.98
CA ASP A 14 7.00 -0.92 10.11
C ASP A 14 8.47 -1.17 9.74
N CYS A 15 8.95 -0.58 8.64
CA CYS A 15 10.33 -0.72 8.18
C CYS A 15 11.17 0.56 8.28
N GLY A 16 10.59 1.71 8.64
CA GLY A 16 11.28 3.00 8.69
C GLY A 16 11.58 3.63 7.32
N GLY A 17 11.28 2.95 6.21
CA GLY A 17 11.54 3.47 4.87
C GLY A 17 10.61 4.61 4.46
N THR A 18 11.13 5.59 3.72
CA THR A 18 10.34 6.65 3.09
C THR A 18 9.66 6.15 1.82
N PHE A 19 8.41 6.54 1.62
CA PHE A 19 7.66 6.21 0.41
C PHE A 19 6.81 7.40 -0.04
N THR A 20 6.65 7.57 -1.35
CA THR A 20 5.85 8.64 -1.91
C THR A 20 4.36 8.29 -1.87
N PHE A 21 3.56 9.16 -1.28
CA PHE A 21 2.11 9.08 -1.28
C PHE A 21 1.54 10.19 -2.16
N THR A 22 1.26 9.83 -3.40
CA THR A 22 0.89 10.76 -4.49
C THR A 22 -0.54 11.30 -4.35
N GLU A 23 -0.89 12.43 -4.99
CA GLU A 23 -2.29 12.90 -5.01
C GLU A 23 -3.24 11.83 -5.51
N ARG A 24 -2.88 11.10 -6.57
CA ARG A 24 -3.70 10.00 -7.11
C ARG A 24 -4.02 8.93 -6.07
N GLU A 25 -3.06 8.59 -5.21
CA GLU A 25 -3.30 7.66 -4.10
C GLU A 25 -4.16 8.31 -3.01
N GLN A 26 -3.96 9.59 -2.70
CA GLN A 26 -4.81 10.32 -1.76
C GLN A 26 -6.26 10.37 -2.21
N GLU A 27 -6.51 10.66 -3.48
CA GLU A 27 -7.84 10.67 -4.08
C GLU A 27 -8.47 9.29 -4.01
N PHE A 28 -7.76 8.24 -4.43
CA PHE A 28 -8.26 6.86 -4.35
C PHE A 28 -8.61 6.45 -2.91
N PHE A 29 -7.76 6.78 -1.93
CA PHE A 29 -8.04 6.47 -0.52
C PHE A 29 -9.22 7.27 0.01
N ARG A 30 -9.31 8.56 -0.33
CA ARG A 30 -10.41 9.44 0.07
C ARG A 30 -11.75 8.97 -0.52
N GLU A 31 -11.80 8.65 -1.81
CA GLU A 31 -13.00 8.13 -2.47
C GLU A 31 -13.47 6.81 -1.88
N LYS A 32 -12.54 5.96 -1.45
CA LYS A 32 -12.85 4.70 -0.78
C LYS A 32 -13.17 4.88 0.72
N GLY A 33 -13.03 6.07 1.28
CA GLY A 33 -13.20 6.32 2.71
C GLY A 33 -12.08 5.72 3.58
N PHE A 34 -10.90 5.46 3.01
CA PHE A 34 -9.74 4.98 3.75
C PHE A 34 -8.89 6.12 4.28
N SER A 35 -8.29 5.91 5.46
CA SER A 35 -7.28 6.80 6.02
C SER A 35 -5.93 6.59 5.37
N GLU A 36 -5.06 7.58 5.52
CA GLU A 36 -3.70 7.57 4.95
C GLU A 36 -2.89 6.35 5.40
N PRO A 37 -2.13 5.73 4.48
CA PRO A 37 -1.36 4.54 4.80
C PRO A 37 -0.21 4.90 5.76
N LYS A 38 -0.17 4.24 6.92
CA LYS A 38 0.98 4.31 7.85
C LYS A 38 2.13 3.36 7.49
N ARG A 39 1.91 2.48 6.52
CA ARG A 39 2.87 1.47 6.05
C ARG A 39 3.02 1.58 4.55
N CYS A 40 4.26 1.46 4.07
CA CYS A 40 4.55 1.46 2.64
C CYS A 40 3.94 0.24 1.94
N LYS A 41 3.79 0.34 0.62
CA LYS A 41 3.26 -0.72 -0.23
C LYS A 41 3.99 -2.06 0.01
N SER A 42 5.32 -2.05 0.05
CA SER A 42 6.14 -3.24 0.30
C SER A 42 5.82 -3.96 1.62
N CYS A 43 5.61 -3.21 2.72
CA CYS A 43 5.23 -3.81 4.01
C CYS A 43 3.79 -4.34 4.00
N ARG A 44 2.87 -3.65 3.30
CA ARG A 44 1.49 -4.14 3.14
C ARG A 44 1.45 -5.41 2.29
N ASP A 45 2.19 -5.44 1.19
CA ASP A 45 2.33 -6.61 0.32
C ASP A 45 3.00 -7.77 1.05
N ARG A 46 4.09 -7.53 1.79
CA ARG A 46 4.74 -8.55 2.63
C ARG A 46 3.77 -9.16 3.62
N ARG A 47 2.97 -8.35 4.32
CA ARG A 47 1.97 -8.83 5.29
C ARG A 47 0.83 -9.58 4.60
N LYS A 48 0.45 -9.19 3.38
CA LYS A 48 -0.52 -9.92 2.55
C LYS A 48 0.03 -11.27 2.12
N MET A 49 1.32 -11.35 1.76
CA MET A 49 2.01 -12.60 1.42
C MET A 49 2.18 -13.51 2.63
N ASP A 50 2.57 -12.96 3.78
CA ASP A 50 2.74 -13.68 5.04
C ASP A 50 1.41 -14.31 5.52
N ARG A 51 0.30 -13.59 5.37
CA ARG A 51 -1.06 -14.12 5.64
C ARG A 51 -1.70 -14.87 4.46
N GLY A 52 -1.06 -14.85 3.29
CA GLY A 52 -1.61 -15.32 2.01
C GLY A 52 -0.83 -16.47 1.38
N GLY A 53 0.25 -16.94 2.01
CA GLY A 53 0.97 -18.16 1.64
C GLY A 53 0.17 -19.46 1.87
N GLY A 54 -1.11 -19.36 2.21
CA GLY A 54 -2.04 -20.47 2.41
C GLY A 54 -3.39 -20.32 1.72
N GLY A 55 -3.47 -19.54 0.64
CA GLY A 55 -4.71 -19.36 -0.15
C GLY A 55 -4.63 -19.98 -1.54
N GLY A 56 -4.22 -21.25 -1.62
CA GLY A 56 -4.10 -21.98 -2.87
C GLY A 56 -5.39 -22.00 -3.69
N SER A 57 -5.21 -22.13 -5.01
CA SER A 57 -6.17 -22.73 -5.93
C SER A 57 -7.05 -23.80 -5.26
N ARG A 58 -8.33 -23.49 -5.03
CA ARG A 58 -9.41 -24.49 -5.05
C ARG A 58 -10.19 -24.14 -6.33
N ARG A 59 -10.08 -24.79 -7.49
CA ARG A 59 -10.12 -26.24 -7.80
C ARG A 59 -10.92 -27.04 -6.77
N GLY A 60 -12.18 -26.66 -6.56
CA GLY A 60 -13.25 -27.65 -6.33
C GLY A 60 -13.97 -27.76 -7.68
N GLY A 61 -14.09 -28.91 -8.34
CA GLY A 61 -14.37 -30.21 -7.75
C GLY A 61 -15.89 -30.41 -7.73
N TYR A 62 -16.51 -30.41 -8.90
CA TYR A 62 -17.80 -31.02 -9.20
C TYR A 62 -17.68 -31.75 -10.53
#